data_AF-A0A1A2WIH0-F1
#
_entry.id   AF-A0A1A2WIH0-F1
#
_cell.length_a   1.000
_cell.length_b   1.000
_cell.length_c   1.000
_cell.angle_alpha   90.00
_cell.angle_beta   90.00
_cell.angle_gamma   90.00
#
_symmetry.space_group_name_H-M   'P 1'
#
loop_
_entity.id
_entity.type
_entity.pdbx_description
1 polymer ?
#
loop_
_entity_poly.entity_id
_entity_poly.type
_entity_poly.pdbx_seq_one_letter_code
_entity_poly.pdbx_strand_id
1 'polypeptide(L)'
;MIVDDGTALAPAMHIDYQDRFLIEVAQVEHPGVHLKFAVGLFGPRVRALQLVWADDKGRWSWDAGWGHGRCRQPVLGVRADCPGSGA
;
A
#
# COMPACT_ATOMS: atom_id res chain seq x y z
N MET A 1 4.95 14.70 0.31
CA MET A 1 3.68 15.45 0.44
C MET A 1 2.75 14.75 1.42
N ILE A 2 2.43 15.42 2.53
CA ILE A 2 1.37 15.02 3.47
C ILE A 2 0.03 15.26 2.77
N VAL A 3 -0.92 14.33 2.92
CA VAL A 3 -2.27 14.48 2.39
C VAL A 3 -3.19 15.13 3.42
N ASP A 4 -4.06 16.04 2.98
CA ASP A 4 -5.06 16.67 3.84
C ASP A 4 -6.23 15.71 4.12
N ASP A 5 -6.98 15.98 5.19
CA ASP A 5 -8.23 15.27 5.46
C ASP A 5 -9.22 15.41 4.29
N GLY A 6 -9.94 14.33 4.00
CA GLY A 6 -10.83 14.26 2.83
C GLY A 6 -10.13 14.00 1.49
N THR A 7 -8.80 13.89 1.45
CA THR A 7 -8.08 13.50 0.23
C THR A 7 -8.48 12.10 -0.23
N ALA A 8 -8.96 11.97 -1.47
CA ALA A 8 -9.24 10.69 -2.06
C ALA A 8 -7.94 9.98 -2.47
N LEU A 9 -7.67 8.83 -1.86
CA LEU A 9 -6.50 8.02 -2.19
C LEU A 9 -6.72 7.22 -3.47
N ALA A 10 -5.67 7.10 -4.28
CA ALA A 10 -5.65 6.33 -5.51
C ALA A 10 -4.56 5.25 -5.46
N PRO A 11 -4.73 4.11 -6.15
CA PRO A 11 -3.65 3.16 -6.36
C PRO A 11 -2.41 3.83 -6.94
N ALA A 12 -1.21 3.36 -6.57
CA ALA A 12 0.08 3.92 -6.94
C ALA A 12 0.38 5.32 -6.37
N MET A 13 -0.54 5.91 -5.61
CA MET A 13 -0.30 7.19 -4.96
C MET A 13 0.84 7.04 -3.95
N HIS A 14 1.83 7.91 -4.06
CA HIS A 14 2.92 8.01 -3.09
C HIS A 14 2.62 9.16 -2.14
N ILE A 15 2.59 8.85 -0.85
CA ILE A 15 2.43 9.82 0.22
C ILE A 15 3.77 9.90 0.91
N ASP A 16 4.24 11.13 1.09
CA ASP A 16 5.50 11.37 1.77
C ASP A 16 5.23 12.29 2.96
N TYR A 17 5.36 11.72 4.15
CA TYR A 17 5.16 12.45 5.39
C TYR A 17 6.49 13.00 5.90
N GLN A 18 6.69 14.30 5.67
CA GLN A 18 7.82 15.09 6.16
C GLN A 18 9.19 14.49 5.82
N ASP A 19 9.39 13.95 4.61
CA ASP A 19 10.63 13.33 4.15
C ASP A 19 11.10 12.15 5.03
N ARG A 20 10.19 11.57 5.82
CA ARG A 20 10.51 10.54 6.83
C ARG A 20 9.74 9.25 6.66
N PHE A 21 8.45 9.33 6.29
CA PHE A 21 7.64 8.14 6.09
C PHE A 21 7.07 8.14 4.68
N LEU A 22 7.63 7.28 3.85
CA LEU A 22 7.14 7.02 2.51
C LEU A 22 6.08 5.93 2.57
N ILE A 23 4.94 6.19 1.94
CA ILE A 23 3.82 5.26 1.86
C ILE A 23 3.41 5.15 0.39
N GLU A 24 3.27 3.91 -0.09
CA GLU A 24 2.63 3.60 -1.37
C GLU A 24 1.21 3.07 -1.11
N VAL A 25 0.23 3.59 -1.83
CA VAL A 25 -1.15 3.11 -1.80
C VAL A 25 -1.29 1.95 -2.78
N ALA A 26 -1.37 0.72 -2.28
CA ALA A 26 -1.55 -0.48 -3.08
C ALA A 26 -3.03 -0.87 -3.18
N GLN A 27 -3.49 -1.26 -4.38
CA GLN A 27 -4.82 -1.85 -4.53
C GLN A 27 -4.81 -3.28 -4.03
N VAL A 28 -5.78 -3.66 -3.20
CA VAL A 28 -5.94 -5.05 -2.77
C VAL A 28 -6.60 -5.85 -3.90
N GLU A 29 -5.95 -6.92 -4.35
CA GLU A 29 -6.40 -7.72 -5.48
C GLU A 29 -7.65 -8.55 -5.14
N HIS A 30 -7.67 -9.14 -3.94
CA HIS A 30 -8.75 -9.99 -3.47
C HIS A 30 -9.32 -9.53 -2.11
N PRO A 31 -10.01 -8.37 -2.06
CA PRO A 31 -10.45 -7.78 -0.80
C PRO A 31 -11.40 -8.69 -0.01
N GLY A 32 -12.20 -9.53 -0.68
CA GLY A 32 -13.13 -10.43 -0.02
C GLY A 32 -12.46 -11.52 0.84
N VAL A 33 -11.20 -11.88 0.56
CA VAL A 33 -10.44 -12.83 1.39
C VAL A 33 -10.01 -12.20 2.71
N HIS A 34 -9.72 -10.90 2.69
CA HIS A 34 -9.15 -10.16 3.82
C HIS A 34 -10.20 -9.40 4.64
N LEU A 35 -11.31 -8.98 4.02
CA LEU A 35 -12.33 -8.10 4.62
C LEU A 35 -13.68 -8.80 4.75
N LYS A 36 -13.70 -9.97 5.40
CA LYS A 36 -14.91 -10.80 5.56
C LYS A 36 -16.10 -10.05 6.16
N PHE A 37 -15.86 -9.16 7.13
CA PHE A 37 -16.92 -8.33 7.71
C PHE A 37 -17.46 -7.29 6.73
N ALA A 38 -16.60 -6.62 5.96
CA ALA A 38 -17.05 -5.68 4.95
C ALA A 38 -17.91 -6.39 3.89
N VAL A 39 -17.54 -7.61 3.49
CA VAL A 39 -18.34 -8.43 2.59
C VAL A 39 -19.68 -8.81 3.21
N GLY A 40 -19.69 -9.21 4.49
CA GLY A 40 -20.93 -9.56 5.20
C GLY A 40 -21.90 -8.39 5.35
N LEU A 41 -21.37 -7.17 5.54
CA LEU A 41 -22.17 -5.97 5.77
C LEU A 41 -22.62 -5.27 4.47
N PHE A 42 -21.75 -5.22 3.46
CA PHE A 42 -21.95 -4.41 2.25
C PHE A 42 -22.08 -5.25 0.97
N GLY A 43 -22.02 -6.58 1.10
CA GLY A 43 -22.05 -7.51 -0.02
C GLY A 43 -20.68 -7.73 -0.68
N PRO A 44 -20.60 -8.58 -1.72
CA PRO A 44 -19.31 -9.06 -2.26
C PRO A 44 -18.54 -8.02 -3.08
N ARG A 45 -19.16 -6.90 -3.46
CA ARG A 45 -18.55 -5.86 -4.31
C ARG A 45 -17.81 -4.81 -3.49
N VAL A 46 -16.79 -5.23 -2.75
CA VAL A 46 -15.92 -4.34 -1.97
C VAL A 46 -14.66 -4.01 -2.76
N ARG A 47 -14.22 -2.76 -2.71
CA ARG A 47 -12.86 -2.34 -3.11
C ARG A 47 -12.08 -1.96 -1.87
N ALA A 48 -10.78 -2.22 -1.87
CA ALA A 48 -9.91 -1.86 -0.76
C ALA A 48 -8.55 -1.37 -1.26
N LEU A 49 -7.98 -0.46 -0.48
CA LEU A 49 -6.63 0.06 -0.63
C LEU A 49 -5.84 -0.29 0.63
N GLN A 50 -4.59 -0.67 0.47
CA GLN A 50 -3.62 -0.92 1.53
C GLN A 50 -2.56 0.18 1.51
N LEU A 51 -2.24 0.73 2.67
CA LEU A 51 -1.10 1.63 2.83
C LEU A 51 0.15 0.79 3.12
N VAL A 52 1.13 0.83 2.22
CA VAL A 52 2.39 0.11 2.36
C VAL A 52 3.48 1.11 2.72
N TRP A 53 4.17 0.94 3.86
CA TRP A 53 5.23 1.86 4.28
C TRP A 53 6.64 1.39 3.89
N ALA A 54 7.52 2.34 3.61
CA ALA A 54 8.96 2.13 3.57
C ALA A 54 9.56 2.12 4.98
N ASP A 55 10.73 1.49 5.14
CA ASP A 55 11.50 1.59 6.38
C ASP A 55 12.25 2.92 6.52
N ASP A 56 12.98 3.08 7.63
CA ASP A 56 13.74 4.29 7.97
C ASP A 56 14.83 4.66 6.97
N LYS A 57 15.19 3.74 6.07
CA LYS A 57 16.18 3.93 5.00
C LYS A 57 15.52 4.00 3.63
N GLY A 58 14.19 4.11 3.57
CA GLY A 58 13.43 4.24 2.32
C GLY A 58 13.30 2.95 1.53
N ARG A 59 13.62 1.78 2.11
CA ARG A 59 13.36 0.49 1.44
C ARG A 59 11.89 0.12 1.58
N TRP A 60 11.33 -0.57 0.60
CA TRP A 60 9.97 -1.10 0.62
C TRP A 60 9.90 -2.55 1.08
N SER A 61 8.71 -3.03 1.42
CA SER A 61 8.51 -4.41 1.92
C SER A 61 8.95 -5.52 0.95
N TRP A 62 9.10 -5.20 -0.33
CA TRP A 62 9.65 -6.09 -1.37
C TRP A 62 11.16 -5.93 -1.60
N ASP A 63 11.79 -4.90 -1.07
CA ASP A 63 13.23 -4.67 -1.24
C ASP A 63 14.06 -5.59 -0.35
N ALA A 64 15.22 -6.01 -0.85
CA ALA A 64 16.19 -6.75 -0.08
C ALA A 64 16.66 -5.92 1.13
N GLY A 65 16.59 -6.50 2.34
CA GLY A 65 17.01 -5.84 3.58
C GLY A 65 15.92 -5.03 4.29
N TRP A 66 14.70 -4.99 3.77
CA TRP A 66 13.57 -4.38 4.48
C TRP A 66 13.26 -5.09 5.80
N GLY A 67 12.89 -4.29 6.81
CA GLY A 67 12.35 -4.78 8.08
C GLY A 67 13.38 -5.35 9.05
N HIS A 68 14.68 -5.26 8.77
CA HIS A 68 15.77 -5.65 9.68
C HIS A 68 15.62 -7.07 10.30
N GLY A 69 15.04 -8.02 9.56
CA GLY A 69 14.78 -9.38 10.04
C GLY A 69 13.50 -9.57 10.87
N ARG A 70 12.66 -8.54 11.00
CA ARG A 70 11.31 -8.63 11.58
C ARG A 70 10.29 -9.08 10.50
N CYS A 71 9.08 -9.46 10.93
CA CYS A 71 8.00 -9.84 10.02
C CYS A 71 7.83 -8.81 8.89
N ARG A 72 7.88 -9.28 7.64
CA ARG A 72 7.61 -8.48 6.46
C ARG A 72 6.15 -8.05 6.45
N GLN A 73 5.89 -6.78 6.11
CA GLN A 73 4.51 -6.39 5.82
C GLN A 73 4.05 -7.17 4.57
N PRO A 74 2.97 -7.95 4.65
CA PRO A 74 2.40 -8.57 3.46
C PRO A 74 1.77 -7.49 2.57
N VAL A 75 2.00 -7.58 1.26
CA VAL A 75 1.34 -6.73 0.26
C VAL A 75 0.27 -7.57 -0.41
N LEU A 76 -0.99 -7.12 -0.34
CA LEU A 76 -2.18 -7.91 -0.68
C LEU A 76 -2.69 -7.68 -2.11
N GLY A 77 -1.79 -7.25 -3.00
CA GLY A 77 -2.10 -7.04 -4.41
C GLY A 77 -0.85 -6.73 -5.23
N VAL A 78 -1.08 -6.48 -6.51
CA VAL A 78 -0.01 -6.19 -7.47
C VAL A 78 0.46 -4.75 -7.28
N ARG A 79 1.79 -4.58 -7.24
CA ARG A 79 2.41 -3.26 -7.24
C ARG A 79 2.07 -2.56 -8.56
N ALA A 80 1.70 -1.29 -8.49
CA ALA A 80 1.58 -0.50 -9.71
C ALA A 80 2.98 -0.31 -10.31
N ASP A 81 3.16 -0.63 -11.58
CA ASP A 81 4.43 -0.40 -12.26
C ASP A 81 4.85 1.06 -12.07
N CYS A 82 6.08 1.26 -11.62
CA CYS A 82 6.67 2.59 -11.63
C CYS A 82 6.71 3.05 -13.10
N PRO A 83 6.07 4.17 -13.47
CA PRO A 83 6.19 4.69 -14.83
C PRO A 83 7.66 5.11 -15.03
N GLY A 84 8.45 4.23 -15.65
CA GLY A 84 9.89 4.44 -15.86
C GLY A 84 10.75 3.19 -15.97
N SER A 85 10.24 1.98 -15.71
CA SER A 85 11.02 0.74 -15.93
C SER A 85 10.84 0.20 -17.36
N GLY A 86 11.24 1.00 -18.34
CA GLY A 86 11.23 0.63 -19.75
C GLY A 86 12.30 1.41 -20.50
N ALA A 87 13.57 1.02 -20.33
CA ALA A 87 14.70 1.36 -21.18
C ALA A 87 15.77 0.28 -21.03
#